data_AF-A0A8T0DZ57-F1
#
_entry.id   AF-A0A8T0DZ57-F1
#
_cell.length_a   1.000
_cell.length_b   1.000
_cell.length_c   1.000
_cell.angle_alpha   90.00
_cell.angle_beta   90.00
_cell.angle_gamma   90.00
#
_symmetry.space_group_name_H-M   'P 1'
#
loop_
_entity.id
_entity.type
_entity.pdbx_description
1 polymer ?
#
loop_
_entity_poly.entity_id
_entity_poly.type
_entity_poly.pdbx_seq_one_letter_code
_entity_poly.pdbx_strand_id
1 'polypeptide(L)'
;MPDDSQNTSCTLITQRQFESALHQKFTSDSRWQTTPRVWIECESRSVGPACHLSDGLWSRLRDTQNTHRVWLDVPEEARVAWIIESYSEFTKNPALLEPMLCSLAKYHPTQRIAQWRSWIDAADFTSLVTGLLQHHYDPLYSKSRKSVMEGARLNGLVHHIPLSSVDACTVRSQLLPRLLSLACEHEHVHTTKQRTA
;
A
#
# COMPACT_ATOMS: atom_id res chain seq x y z
N MET A 1 -19.42 38.35 11.21
CA MET A 1 -19.32 37.61 12.50
C MET A 1 -20.68 37.01 12.76
N PRO A 2 -20.79 35.70 13.04
CA PRO A 2 -19.74 34.73 13.44
C PRO A 2 -19.05 34.14 12.18
N ASP A 3 -17.77 33.77 12.10
CA ASP A 3 -16.81 33.08 12.98
C ASP A 3 -17.24 31.67 13.39
N ASP A 4 -16.76 30.69 12.63
CA ASP A 4 -16.42 29.33 13.08
C ASP A 4 -15.86 28.55 11.88
N SER A 5 -14.78 29.04 11.30
CA SER A 5 -13.86 28.15 10.58
C SER A 5 -13.21 27.28 11.64
N GLN A 6 -13.81 26.12 11.90
CA GLN A 6 -13.26 25.07 12.72
C GLN A 6 -11.87 24.73 12.20
N ASN A 7 -10.88 25.36 12.83
CA ASN A 7 -9.50 24.96 12.75
C ASN A 7 -9.43 23.58 13.40
N THR A 8 -9.62 22.54 12.60
CA THR A 8 -9.37 21.17 13.01
C THR A 8 -7.87 21.06 13.19
N SER A 9 -7.36 21.51 14.34
CA SER A 9 -6.02 21.26 14.81
C SER A 9 -5.87 19.74 14.88
N CYS A 10 -5.41 19.16 13.77
CA CYS A 10 -5.14 17.74 13.64
C CYS A 10 -4.02 17.45 14.62
N THR A 11 -4.39 17.05 15.83
CA THR A 11 -3.44 16.84 16.92
C THR A 11 -2.62 15.62 16.51
N LEU A 12 -1.38 15.87 16.09
CA LEU A 12 -0.48 14.80 15.67
C LEU A 12 -0.30 13.85 16.86
N ILE A 13 -0.67 12.60 16.67
CA ILE A 13 -0.50 11.58 17.69
C ILE A 13 1.00 11.29 17.86
N THR A 14 1.40 11.07 19.11
CA THR A 14 2.79 10.67 19.41
C THR A 14 3.02 9.20 19.09
N GLN A 15 4.28 8.81 18.85
CA GLN A 15 4.68 7.41 18.63
C GLN A 15 4.14 6.47 19.72
N ARG A 16 4.24 6.88 21.00
CA ARG A 16 3.74 6.07 22.12
C ARG A 16 2.23 5.88 22.06
N GLN A 17 1.47 6.91 21.71
CA GLN A 17 0.00 6.80 21.58
C GLN A 17 -0.37 5.87 20.43
N PHE A 18 0.32 5.99 19.29
CA PHE A 18 0.16 5.11 18.14
C PHE A 18 0.41 3.64 18.51
N GLU A 19 1.56 3.34 19.13
CA GLU A 19 1.91 1.97 19.52
C GLU A 19 0.95 1.40 20.58
N SER A 20 0.55 2.22 21.56
CA SER A 20 -0.40 1.80 22.60
C SER A 20 -1.76 1.46 22.00
N ALA A 21 -2.26 2.29 21.08
CA ALA A 21 -3.53 2.06 20.39
C ALA A 21 -3.47 0.83 19.49
N LEU A 22 -2.38 0.65 18.75
CA LEU A 22 -2.16 -0.52 17.90
C LEU A 22 -2.09 -1.80 18.73
N HIS A 23 -1.33 -1.79 19.82
CA HIS A 23 -1.23 -2.92 20.74
C HIS A 23 -2.59 -3.26 21.35
N GLN A 24 -3.33 -2.27 21.86
CA GLN A 24 -4.68 -2.46 22.39
C GLN A 24 -5.61 -3.06 21.34
N LYS A 25 -5.52 -2.62 20.07
CA LYS A 25 -6.35 -3.16 18.98
C LYS A 25 -6.06 -4.64 18.72
N PHE A 26 -4.82 -5.08 18.84
CA PHE A 26 -4.43 -6.48 18.69
C PHE A 26 -4.74 -7.35 19.90
N THR A 27 -4.75 -6.80 21.12
CA THR A 27 -4.94 -7.60 22.34
C THR A 27 -6.38 -7.62 22.86
N SER A 28 -7.17 -6.58 22.60
CA SER A 28 -8.55 -6.47 23.10
C SER A 28 -9.59 -7.18 22.23
N ASP A 29 -9.29 -7.41 20.96
CA ASP A 29 -10.22 -8.00 20.01
C ASP A 29 -10.02 -9.52 19.96
N SER A 30 -10.99 -10.27 20.47
CA SER A 30 -10.93 -11.73 20.58
C SER A 30 -10.80 -12.43 19.22
N ARG A 31 -11.15 -11.75 18.12
CA ARG A 31 -10.99 -12.29 16.77
C ARG A 31 -9.53 -12.61 16.45
N TRP A 32 -8.56 -11.88 17.01
CA TRP A 32 -7.14 -12.19 16.77
C TRP A 32 -6.71 -13.51 17.39
N GLN A 33 -7.42 -14.01 18.41
CA GLN A 33 -7.14 -15.31 19.02
C GLN A 33 -7.68 -16.47 18.16
N THR A 34 -8.72 -16.20 17.36
CA THR A 34 -9.38 -17.21 16.51
C THR A 34 -9.07 -17.05 15.03
N THR A 35 -8.34 -16.02 14.63
CA THR A 35 -7.97 -15.74 13.24
C THR A 35 -6.52 -16.19 13.01
N PRO A 36 -6.29 -17.29 12.28
CA PRO A 36 -4.95 -17.88 12.17
C PRO A 36 -3.98 -17.02 11.36
N ARG A 37 -4.48 -16.10 10.51
CA ARG A 37 -3.66 -15.28 9.59
C ARG A 37 -4.25 -13.90 9.36
N VAL A 38 -3.38 -12.90 9.24
CA VAL A 38 -3.75 -11.52 9.00
C VAL A 38 -3.12 -11.05 7.71
N TRP A 39 -3.95 -10.55 6.79
CA TRP A 39 -3.46 -9.83 5.62
C TRP A 39 -3.20 -8.38 6.02
N ILE A 40 -2.00 -7.91 5.74
CA ILE A 40 -1.58 -6.53 5.99
C ILE A 40 -1.09 -5.98 4.66
N GLU A 41 -1.56 -4.79 4.30
CA GLU A 41 -1.04 -4.06 3.15
C GLU A 41 0.48 -3.87 3.28
N CYS A 42 1.21 -3.95 2.17
CA CYS A 42 2.66 -3.76 2.18
C CYS A 42 3.04 -2.28 2.32
N GLU A 43 2.65 -1.69 3.44
CA GLU A 43 2.94 -0.32 3.83
C GLU A 43 4.42 -0.14 4.18
N SER A 44 4.88 1.11 4.16
CA SER A 44 6.20 1.47 4.64
C SER A 44 6.31 1.33 6.16
N ARG A 45 7.53 1.42 6.68
CA ARG A 45 7.73 1.46 8.13
C ARG A 45 7.09 2.71 8.76
N SER A 46 7.05 3.82 8.02
CA SER A 46 6.53 5.09 8.51
C SER A 46 5.02 5.19 8.23
N VAL A 47 4.26 5.58 9.24
CA VAL A 47 2.82 5.82 9.14
C VAL A 47 2.61 7.32 9.32
N GLY A 48 2.48 8.04 8.20
CA GLY A 48 2.44 9.50 8.21
C GLY A 48 3.75 10.13 8.69
N PRO A 49 3.74 11.42 9.09
CA PRO A 49 4.95 12.18 9.36
C PRO A 49 5.59 11.91 10.72
N ALA A 50 4.85 11.36 11.69
CA ALA A 50 5.26 11.31 13.10
C ALA A 50 5.28 9.90 13.70
N CYS A 51 4.76 8.89 13.01
CA CYS A 51 4.62 7.54 13.54
C CYS A 51 5.33 6.51 12.66
N HIS A 52 5.72 5.41 13.27
CA HIS A 52 6.26 4.24 12.58
C HIS A 52 5.78 2.94 13.22
N LEU A 53 5.80 1.86 12.46
CA LEU A 53 5.55 0.52 12.98
C LEU A 53 6.63 0.15 14.00
N SER A 54 6.23 -0.63 15.02
CA SER A 54 7.17 -1.16 16.00
C SER A 54 8.17 -2.12 15.34
N ASP A 55 9.37 -2.25 15.92
CA ASP A 55 10.41 -3.12 15.36
C ASP A 55 9.96 -4.57 15.20
N GLY A 56 9.20 -5.09 16.16
CA GLY A 56 8.67 -6.45 16.11
C GLY A 56 7.74 -6.67 14.92
N LEU A 57 6.77 -5.77 14.71
CA LEU A 57 5.84 -5.86 13.58
C LEU A 57 6.58 -5.64 12.26
N TRP A 58 7.48 -4.65 12.20
CA TRP A 58 8.24 -4.36 10.98
C TRP A 58 9.15 -5.53 10.58
N SER A 59 9.84 -6.15 11.53
CA SER A 59 10.68 -7.32 11.29
C SER A 59 9.86 -8.49 10.74
N ARG A 60 8.68 -8.75 11.31
CA ARG A 60 7.73 -9.75 10.78
C ARG A 60 7.25 -9.40 9.38
N LEU A 61 6.89 -8.15 9.13
CA LEU A 61 6.49 -7.69 7.79
C LEU A 61 7.62 -7.75 6.77
N ARG A 62 8.89 -7.78 7.17
CA ARG A 62 10.06 -7.92 6.29
C ARG A 62 10.59 -9.35 6.21
N ASP A 63 10.05 -10.26 7.01
CA ASP A 63 10.48 -11.66 7.02
C ASP A 63 10.27 -12.32 5.65
N THR A 64 11.21 -13.18 5.29
CA THR A 64 11.24 -13.88 4.00
C THR A 64 11.11 -15.39 4.14
N GLN A 65 10.99 -15.89 5.38
CA GLN A 65 10.93 -17.32 5.67
C GLN A 65 9.53 -17.80 6.07
N ASN A 66 8.70 -16.94 6.65
CA ASN A 66 7.38 -17.32 7.18
C ASN A 66 6.26 -16.37 6.75
N THR A 67 6.58 -15.28 6.05
CA THR A 67 5.59 -14.29 5.65
C THR A 67 5.29 -14.38 4.16
N HIS A 68 4.06 -14.77 3.86
CA HIS A 68 3.55 -14.80 2.49
C HIS A 68 3.40 -13.40 1.91
N ARG A 69 3.64 -13.28 0.61
CA ARG A 69 3.48 -12.05 -0.17
C ARG A 69 2.46 -12.30 -1.25
N VAL A 70 1.50 -11.41 -1.35
CA VAL A 70 0.56 -11.40 -2.45
C VAL A 70 0.87 -10.18 -3.30
N TRP A 71 1.23 -10.43 -4.55
CA TRP A 71 1.41 -9.40 -5.57
C TRP A 71 0.17 -9.39 -6.46
N LEU A 72 -0.41 -8.20 -6.65
CA LEU A 72 -1.57 -8.01 -7.51
C LEU A 72 -1.08 -7.56 -8.89
N ASP A 73 -1.23 -8.42 -9.89
CA ASP A 73 -0.89 -8.09 -11.27
C ASP A 73 -2.09 -7.36 -11.90
N VAL A 74 -2.06 -6.03 -11.82
CA VAL A 74 -3.11 -5.14 -12.33
C VAL A 74 -2.55 -4.38 -13.55
N PRO A 75 -3.27 -4.36 -14.70
CA PRO A 75 -2.90 -3.55 -15.85
C PRO A 75 -2.67 -2.09 -15.49
N GLU A 76 -1.72 -1.43 -16.16
CA GLU A 76 -1.39 -0.02 -15.89
C GLU A 76 -2.59 0.88 -16.07
N GLU A 77 -3.38 0.66 -17.11
CA GLU A 77 -4.55 1.45 -17.45
C GLU A 77 -5.61 1.37 -16.34
N ALA A 78 -5.79 0.20 -15.73
CA ALA A 78 -6.71 0.01 -14.62
C ALA A 78 -6.21 0.69 -13.34
N ARG A 79 -4.89 0.67 -13.08
CA ARG A 79 -4.29 1.43 -11.97
C ARG A 79 -4.46 2.94 -12.17
N VAL A 80 -4.20 3.43 -13.37
CA VAL A 80 -4.33 4.85 -13.73
C VAL A 80 -5.77 5.32 -13.55
N ALA A 81 -6.74 4.58 -14.10
CA ALA A 81 -8.16 4.91 -13.97
C ALA A 81 -8.60 4.98 -12.50
N TRP A 82 -8.20 3.99 -11.69
CA TRP A 82 -8.53 3.95 -10.27
C TRP A 82 -7.91 5.11 -9.49
N ILE A 83 -6.65 5.50 -9.79
CA ILE A 83 -5.99 6.64 -9.13
C ILE A 83 -6.74 7.93 -9.47
N ILE A 84 -7.07 8.16 -10.74
CA ILE A 84 -7.80 9.36 -11.17
C ILE A 84 -9.15 9.48 -10.46
N GLU A 85 -9.88 8.36 -10.35
CA GLU A 85 -11.16 8.31 -9.64
C GLU A 85 -10.99 8.56 -8.13
N SER A 86 -10.10 7.81 -7.48
CA SER A 86 -9.87 7.85 -6.03
C SER A 86 -9.33 9.19 -5.55
N TYR A 87 -8.61 9.90 -6.42
CA TYR A 87 -7.98 11.19 -6.16
C TYR A 87 -8.61 12.32 -7.00
N SER A 88 -9.89 12.20 -7.34
CA SER A 88 -10.61 13.15 -8.20
C SER A 88 -10.63 14.60 -7.69
N GLU A 89 -10.36 14.85 -6.41
CA GLU A 89 -10.20 16.20 -5.89
C GLU A 89 -9.04 16.97 -6.56
N PHE A 90 -7.96 16.27 -6.94
CA PHE A 90 -6.84 16.88 -7.66
C PHE A 90 -7.15 17.16 -9.13
N THR A 91 -8.04 16.38 -9.75
CA THR A 91 -8.49 16.65 -11.12
C THR A 91 -9.53 17.77 -11.16
N LYS A 92 -10.35 17.91 -10.12
CA LYS A 92 -11.28 19.05 -9.94
C LYS A 92 -10.56 20.34 -9.57
N ASN A 93 -9.48 20.27 -8.80
CA ASN A 93 -8.71 21.42 -8.33
C ASN A 93 -7.22 21.29 -8.69
N PRO A 94 -6.83 21.47 -9.97
CA PRO A 94 -5.45 21.22 -10.43
C PRO A 94 -4.39 22.10 -9.74
N ALA A 95 -4.78 23.24 -9.17
CA ALA A 95 -3.89 24.10 -8.38
C ALA A 95 -3.25 23.37 -7.18
N LEU A 96 -3.89 22.30 -6.68
CA LEU A 96 -3.34 21.46 -5.61
C LEU A 96 -2.14 20.60 -6.06
N LEU A 97 -1.94 20.43 -7.37
CA LEU A 97 -0.85 19.60 -7.92
C LEU A 97 0.49 20.35 -7.97
N GLU A 98 0.49 21.68 -8.00
CA GLU A 98 1.72 22.47 -8.14
C GLU A 98 2.70 22.27 -6.96
N PRO A 99 2.28 22.33 -5.68
CA PRO A 99 3.18 22.04 -4.57
C PRO A 99 3.78 20.62 -4.65
N MET A 100 3.01 19.66 -5.16
CA MET A 100 3.49 18.28 -5.35
C MET A 100 4.56 18.22 -6.44
N LEU A 101 4.35 18.85 -7.60
CA LEU A 101 5.37 18.93 -8.64
C LEU A 101 6.66 19.61 -8.16
N CYS A 102 6.53 20.70 -7.39
CA CYS A 102 7.69 21.36 -6.76
C CYS A 102 8.47 20.40 -5.86
N SER A 103 7.77 19.58 -5.07
CA SER A 103 8.42 18.58 -4.21
C SER A 103 9.15 17.49 -5.00
N LEU A 104 8.66 17.16 -6.20
CA LEU A 104 9.22 16.14 -7.09
C LEU A 104 10.42 16.65 -7.91
N ALA A 105 10.56 17.97 -8.09
CA ALA A 105 11.63 18.57 -8.89
C ALA A 105 13.04 18.23 -8.39
N LYS A 106 13.20 17.92 -7.10
CA LYS A 106 14.49 17.46 -6.54
C LYS A 106 14.88 16.03 -6.95
N TYR A 107 13.95 15.25 -7.50
CA TYR A 107 14.17 13.86 -7.89
C TYR A 107 14.21 13.66 -9.41
N HIS A 108 13.85 14.67 -10.20
CA HIS A 108 13.65 14.53 -11.64
C HIS A 108 14.23 15.72 -12.43
N PRO A 109 14.69 15.51 -13.67
CA PRO A 109 15.14 16.59 -14.53
C PRO A 109 14.03 17.62 -14.79
N THR A 110 14.41 18.89 -14.95
CA THR A 110 13.49 20.00 -15.21
C THR A 110 12.54 19.73 -16.39
N GLN A 111 13.03 19.08 -17.45
CA GLN A 111 12.21 18.72 -18.62
C GLN A 111 11.02 17.81 -18.26
N ARG A 112 11.21 16.84 -17.34
CA ARG A 112 10.13 15.94 -16.91
C ARG A 112 9.08 16.70 -16.10
N ILE A 113 9.52 17.58 -15.21
CA ILE A 113 8.61 18.43 -14.43
C ILE A 113 7.81 19.35 -15.35
N ALA A 114 8.46 19.95 -16.35
CA ALA A 114 7.79 20.78 -17.34
C ALA A 114 6.75 19.98 -18.15
N GLN A 115 7.08 18.74 -18.54
CA GLN A 115 6.15 17.84 -19.22
C GLN A 115 4.92 17.54 -18.35
N TRP A 116 5.13 17.16 -17.09
CA TRP A 116 4.04 16.91 -16.14
C TRP A 116 3.16 18.14 -15.93
N ARG A 117 3.75 19.32 -15.85
CA ARG A 117 3.02 20.58 -15.76
C ARG A 117 2.16 20.83 -17.00
N SER A 118 2.70 20.56 -18.19
CA SER A 118 1.94 20.72 -19.44
C SER A 118 0.72 19.79 -19.52
N TRP A 119 0.81 18.58 -18.96
CA TRP A 119 -0.33 17.67 -18.85
C TRP A 119 -1.39 18.17 -17.86
N ILE A 120 -0.99 18.80 -16.76
CA ILE A 120 -1.91 19.45 -15.83
C ILE A 120 -2.66 20.59 -16.53
N ASP A 121 -1.94 21.46 -17.23
CA ASP A 121 -2.51 22.61 -17.96
C ASP A 121 -3.49 22.17 -19.05
N ALA A 122 -3.24 21.02 -19.67
CA ALA A 122 -4.11 20.40 -20.68
C ALA A 122 -5.23 19.52 -20.09
N ALA A 123 -5.32 19.38 -18.76
CA ALA A 123 -6.19 18.43 -18.07
C ALA A 123 -6.03 16.97 -18.51
N ASP A 124 -4.84 16.60 -19.02
CA ASP A 124 -4.47 15.23 -19.39
C ASP A 124 -3.94 14.46 -18.17
N PHE A 125 -4.84 14.17 -17.24
CA PHE A 125 -4.50 13.46 -16.00
C PHE A 125 -4.09 12.00 -16.24
N THR A 126 -4.54 11.39 -17.33
CA THR A 126 -4.14 10.04 -17.74
C THR A 126 -2.65 10.00 -18.01
N SER A 127 -2.13 10.91 -18.84
CA SER A 127 -0.69 11.00 -19.10
C SER A 127 0.10 11.37 -17.84
N LEU A 128 -0.42 12.29 -17.02
CA LEU A 128 0.21 12.66 -15.75
C LEU A 128 0.41 11.46 -14.82
N VAL A 129 -0.67 10.73 -14.53
CA VAL A 129 -0.62 9.59 -13.61
C VAL A 129 0.24 8.47 -14.18
N THR A 130 0.12 8.18 -15.47
CA THR A 130 0.97 7.20 -16.16
C THR A 130 2.46 7.54 -16.00
N GLY A 131 2.83 8.80 -16.28
CA GLY A 131 4.20 9.26 -16.14
C GLY A 131 4.71 9.24 -14.70
N LEU A 132 3.86 9.57 -13.72
CA LEU A 132 4.20 9.47 -12.29
C LEU A 132 4.43 8.02 -11.86
N LEU A 133 3.59 7.08 -12.29
CA LEU A 133 3.77 5.66 -12.00
C LEU A 133 5.09 5.15 -12.59
N GLN A 134 5.31 5.34 -13.88
CA GLN A 134 6.46 4.78 -14.59
C GLN A 134 7.80 5.40 -14.15
N HIS A 135 7.83 6.71 -13.86
CA HIS A 135 9.09 7.41 -13.63
C HIS A 135 9.38 7.73 -12.16
N HIS A 136 8.37 7.68 -11.28
CA HIS A 136 8.54 7.97 -9.86
C HIS A 136 8.17 6.78 -8.99
N TYR A 137 6.90 6.36 -8.98
CA TYR A 137 6.40 5.43 -7.97
C TYR A 137 6.82 3.97 -8.21
N ASP A 138 6.61 3.41 -9.40
CA ASP A 138 6.91 2.00 -9.69
C ASP A 138 8.41 1.68 -9.48
N PRO A 139 9.37 2.52 -9.93
CA PRO A 139 10.79 2.29 -9.66
C PRO A 139 11.13 2.34 -8.16
N LEU A 140 10.53 3.25 -7.40
CA LEU A 140 10.77 3.40 -5.95
C LEU A 140 10.24 2.18 -5.17
N TYR A 141 9.02 1.74 -5.48
CA TYR A 141 8.44 0.55 -4.86
C TYR A 141 9.18 -0.73 -5.26
N SER A 142 9.56 -0.86 -6.53
CA SER A 142 10.38 -1.99 -6.99
C SER A 142 11.71 -2.05 -6.22
N LYS A 143 12.44 -0.93 -6.13
CA LYS A 143 13.71 -0.87 -5.41
C LYS A 143 13.58 -1.22 -3.93
N SER A 144 12.58 -0.66 -3.23
CA SER A 144 12.40 -0.87 -1.79
C SER A 144 11.96 -2.30 -1.43
N ARG A 145 11.21 -2.95 -2.33
CA ARG A 145 10.65 -4.30 -2.11
C ARG A 145 11.52 -5.42 -2.69
N LYS A 146 12.42 -5.14 -3.64
CA LYS A 146 13.21 -6.14 -4.39
C LYS A 146 13.82 -7.23 -3.51
N SER A 147 14.55 -6.86 -2.46
CA SER A 147 15.24 -7.84 -1.60
C SER A 147 14.27 -8.74 -0.83
N VAL A 148 13.14 -8.20 -0.33
CA VAL A 148 12.14 -8.99 0.40
C VAL A 148 11.37 -9.89 -0.53
N MET A 149 10.97 -9.37 -1.70
CA MET A 149 10.27 -10.16 -2.71
C MET A 149 11.16 -11.31 -3.20
N GLU A 150 12.44 -11.05 -3.45
CA GLU A 150 13.37 -12.10 -3.86
C GLU A 150 13.59 -13.16 -2.77
N GLY A 151 13.81 -12.75 -1.52
CA GLY A 151 13.93 -13.69 -0.40
C GLY A 151 12.67 -14.54 -0.22
N ALA A 152 11.48 -13.92 -0.27
CA ALA A 152 10.22 -14.64 -0.18
C ALA A 152 10.01 -15.59 -1.38
N ARG A 153 10.42 -15.17 -2.59
CA ARG A 153 10.32 -15.97 -3.81
C ARG A 153 11.18 -17.23 -3.72
N LEU A 154 12.41 -17.10 -3.22
CA LEU A 154 13.32 -18.24 -3.00
C LEU A 154 12.76 -19.27 -2.00
N ASN A 155 11.89 -18.83 -1.08
CA ASN A 155 11.19 -19.69 -0.13
C ASN A 155 9.80 -20.13 -0.60
N GLY A 156 9.39 -19.82 -1.84
CA GLY A 156 8.07 -20.20 -2.37
C GLY A 156 6.90 -19.48 -1.70
N LEU A 157 7.12 -18.29 -1.14
CA LEU A 157 6.13 -17.53 -0.36
C LEU A 157 5.48 -16.39 -1.14
N VAL A 158 5.78 -16.24 -2.43
CA VAL A 158 5.21 -15.18 -3.29
C VAL A 158 4.08 -15.75 -4.14
N HIS A 159 2.92 -15.11 -4.05
CA HIS A 159 1.71 -15.43 -4.78
C HIS A 159 1.35 -14.28 -5.71
N HIS A 160 1.13 -14.59 -6.98
CA HIS A 160 0.70 -13.62 -7.99
C HIS A 160 -0.78 -13.79 -8.25
N ILE A 161 -1.54 -12.70 -8.13
CA ILE A 161 -2.98 -12.68 -8.39
C ILE A 161 -3.24 -11.69 -9.52
N PRO A 162 -3.53 -12.17 -10.75
CA PRO A 162 -3.94 -11.30 -11.83
C PRO A 162 -5.34 -10.75 -11.54
N LEU A 163 -5.51 -9.44 -11.71
CA LEU A 163 -6.78 -8.75 -11.59
C LEU A 163 -6.94 -7.80 -12.77
N SER A 164 -8.11 -7.81 -13.40
CA SER A 164 -8.41 -6.89 -14.51
C SER A 164 -8.65 -5.45 -14.05
N SER A 165 -8.99 -5.25 -12.78
CA SER A 165 -9.36 -3.97 -12.16
C SER A 165 -9.17 -4.06 -10.64
N VAL A 166 -9.19 -2.91 -9.97
CA VAL A 166 -9.13 -2.78 -8.50
C VAL A 166 -10.41 -2.18 -7.90
N ASP A 167 -11.49 -2.17 -8.67
CA ASP A 167 -12.82 -1.76 -8.18
C ASP A 167 -13.35 -2.73 -7.09
N ALA A 168 -14.30 -2.24 -6.31
CA ALA A 168 -14.85 -2.97 -5.17
C ALA A 168 -15.52 -4.31 -5.55
N CYS A 169 -16.09 -4.41 -6.76
CA CYS A 169 -16.70 -5.64 -7.24
C CYS A 169 -15.63 -6.68 -7.56
N THR A 170 -14.58 -6.28 -8.29
CA THR A 170 -13.44 -7.15 -8.60
C THR A 170 -12.73 -7.63 -7.34
N VAL A 171 -12.47 -6.73 -6.38
CA VAL A 171 -11.87 -7.10 -5.10
C VAL A 171 -12.73 -8.13 -4.34
N ARG A 172 -14.04 -7.88 -4.24
CA ARG A 172 -14.95 -8.76 -3.48
C ARG A 172 -15.11 -10.13 -4.12
N SER A 173 -15.26 -10.19 -5.44
CA SER A 173 -15.59 -11.42 -6.17
C SER A 173 -14.36 -12.24 -6.56
N GLN A 174 -13.20 -11.61 -6.78
CA GLN A 174 -12.01 -12.29 -7.29
C GLN A 174 -10.88 -12.34 -6.26
N LEU A 175 -10.57 -11.22 -5.60
CA LEU A 175 -9.42 -11.14 -4.69
C LEU A 175 -9.71 -11.81 -3.34
N LEU A 176 -10.81 -11.45 -2.67
CA LEU A 176 -11.11 -11.96 -1.33
C LEU A 176 -11.19 -13.49 -1.25
N PRO A 177 -11.88 -14.21 -2.18
CA PRO A 177 -11.90 -15.68 -2.13
C PRO A 177 -10.50 -16.30 -2.26
N ARG A 178 -9.63 -15.73 -3.09
CA ARG A 178 -8.24 -16.21 -3.25
C ARG A 178 -7.41 -15.96 -1.99
N LEU A 179 -7.53 -14.78 -1.38
CA LEU A 179 -6.87 -14.47 -0.11
C LEU A 179 -7.33 -15.40 1.02
N LEU A 180 -8.61 -15.77 1.05
CA LEU A 180 -9.14 -16.73 2.01
C LEU A 180 -8.63 -18.14 1.75
N SER A 181 -8.59 -18.59 0.49
CA SER A 181 -8.02 -19.90 0.11
C SER A 181 -6.56 -20.01 0.54
N LEU A 182 -5.75 -19.01 0.21
CA LEU A 182 -4.33 -18.93 0.63
C LEU A 182 -4.18 -18.91 2.17
N ALA A 183 -5.15 -18.32 2.88
CA ALA A 183 -5.15 -18.31 4.34
C ALA A 183 -5.54 -19.67 4.96
N CYS A 184 -6.15 -20.59 4.21
CA CYS A 184 -6.52 -21.93 4.68
C CYS A 184 -5.53 -23.02 4.24
N GLU A 185 -5.01 -22.99 3.00
CA GLU A 185 -4.21 -24.06 2.39
C GLU A 185 -2.98 -24.51 3.22
N HIS A 186 -2.33 -23.60 3.94
CA HIS A 186 -1.16 -23.93 4.76
C HIS A 186 -1.46 -24.49 6.17
N GLU A 187 -2.73 -24.79 6.53
CA GLU A 187 -3.03 -25.52 7.78
C GLU A 187 -2.55 -26.98 7.75
N HIS A 188 -2.42 -27.59 6.56
CA HIS A 188 -2.15 -29.02 6.41
C HIS A 188 -0.67 -29.43 6.32
N VAL A 189 0.27 -28.48 6.15
CA VAL A 189 1.70 -28.82 6.02
C VAL A 189 2.35 -29.07 7.39
N HIS A 190 1.87 -28.43 8.46
CA HIS A 190 2.43 -28.60 9.80
C HIS A 190 1.87 -29.78 10.59
N THR A 191 0.69 -30.32 10.23
CA THR A 191 0.10 -31.48 10.91
C THR A 191 0.70 -32.82 10.48
N THR A 192 1.43 -32.87 9.37
CA THR A 192 1.97 -34.15 8.83
C THR A 192 3.40 -34.46 9.31
N LYS A 193 4.09 -33.53 9.99
CA LYS A 193 5.47 -33.75 10.50
C LYS A 193 5.58 -34.16 11.98
N GLN A 194 4.46 -34.34 12.69
CA GLN A 194 4.47 -34.80 14.11
C GLN A 194 3.89 -36.20 14.33
N ARG A 195 3.75 -37.01 13.28
CA ARG A 195 3.33 -38.42 13.38
C ARG A 195 4.30 -39.36 12.65
N THR A 196 5.58 -39.30 13.03
CA THR A 196 6.54 -40.41 12.89
C THR A 196 7.85 -40.01 13.56
N ALA A 197 7.98 -40.35 14.85
CA ALA A 197 9.18 -40.77 15.57
C ALA A 197 8.84 -40.80 17.08
#